data_AF-A0A085BEW8-F1
#
_entry.id   AF-A0A085BEW8-F1
#
_cell.length_a   1.000
_cell.length_b   1.000
_cell.length_c   1.000
_cell.angle_alpha   90.00
_cell.angle_beta   90.00
_cell.angle_gamma   90.00
#
_symmetry.space_group_name_H-M   'P 1'
#
loop_
_entity.id
_entity.type
_entity.pdbx_description
1 polymer ?
#
loop_
_entity_poly.entity_id
_entity_poly.type
_entity_poly.pdbx_seq_one_letter_code
_entity_poly.pdbx_strand_id
1 'polypeptide(L)'
;MAYSQKPTELEWTISFKKNHVIFECSKGCNYSYLSFDAHRKVVLNENAMANLEKNPDEENSNFLVQYSKRGNQINLEGIKGVDWKNITLTRDLKSKYYINQTGEIRKTTL
;
A
#
# COMPACT_ATOMS: atom_id res chain seq x y z
N MET A 1 -5.23 5.63 31.02
CA MET A 1 -6.21 5.51 29.92
C MET A 1 -5.48 4.87 28.75
N ALA A 2 -5.69 3.57 28.52
CA ALA A 2 -5.13 2.92 27.35
C ALA A 2 -5.99 3.30 26.16
N TYR A 3 -5.48 4.17 25.28
CA TYR A 3 -6.06 4.35 23.96
C TYR A 3 -5.87 3.02 23.22
N SER A 4 -6.89 2.17 23.25
CA SER A 4 -7.00 1.11 22.27
C SER A 4 -7.25 1.80 20.93
N GLN A 5 -6.16 2.17 20.24
CA GLN A 5 -6.22 2.46 18.82
C GLN A 5 -6.77 1.18 18.20
N LYS A 6 -8.07 1.18 17.87
CA LYS A 6 -8.62 0.16 16.99
C LYS A 6 -7.68 0.09 15.79
N PRO A 7 -7.19 -1.09 15.40
CA PRO A 7 -6.40 -1.19 14.19
C PRO A 7 -7.26 -0.58 13.07
N THR A 8 -6.74 0.46 12.41
CA THR A 8 -7.46 1.02 11.28
C THR A 8 -7.29 0.01 10.16
N GLU A 9 -8.35 -0.77 9.89
CA GLU A 9 -8.31 -1.81 8.86
C GLU A 9 -7.85 -1.20 7.54
N LEU A 10 -6.65 -1.57 7.09
CA LEU A 10 -6.14 -1.16 5.78
C LEU A 10 -6.87 -1.94 4.68
N GLU A 11 -7.38 -1.22 3.69
CA GLU A 11 -7.93 -1.80 2.46
C GLU A 11 -7.50 -1.01 1.23
N TRP A 12 -6.82 -1.69 0.32
CA TRP A 12 -6.36 -1.16 -0.95
C TRP A 12 -6.96 -1.90 -2.13
N THR A 13 -7.27 -1.13 -3.17
CA THR A 13 -7.46 -1.64 -4.52
C THR A 13 -6.33 -1.15 -5.40
N ILE A 14 -5.56 -2.07 -5.95
CA ILE A 14 -4.41 -1.79 -6.80
C ILE A 14 -4.75 -2.10 -8.25
N SER A 15 -4.48 -1.15 -9.14
CA SER A 15 -4.70 -1.31 -10.58
C SER A 15 -3.54 -0.74 -11.39
N PHE A 16 -3.46 -1.13 -12.66
CA PHE A 16 -2.40 -0.71 -13.56
C PHE A 16 -2.98 0.06 -14.74
N LYS A 17 -2.55 1.31 -14.94
CA LYS A 17 -3.00 2.15 -16.06
C LYS A 17 -1.81 2.74 -16.79
N LYS A 18 -1.63 2.37 -18.06
CA LYS A 18 -0.42 2.70 -18.82
C LYS A 18 0.81 2.31 -17.97
N ASN A 19 1.71 3.24 -17.68
CA ASN A 19 2.92 2.98 -16.88
C ASN A 19 2.74 3.22 -15.37
N HIS A 20 1.55 3.59 -14.93
CA HIS A 20 1.26 3.91 -13.54
C HIS A 20 0.74 2.71 -12.77
N VAL A 21 1.10 2.68 -11.49
CA VAL A 21 0.47 1.82 -10.48
C VAL A 21 -0.43 2.72 -9.64
N ILE A 22 -1.70 2.36 -9.56
CA ILE A 22 -2.73 3.13 -8.88
C ILE A 22 -3.11 2.39 -7.62
N PHE A 23 -3.12 3.10 -6.49
CA PHE A 23 -3.67 2.64 -5.22
C PHE A 23 -4.92 3.46 -4.91
N GLU A 24 -6.05 2.79 -4.79
CA GLU A 24 -7.29 3.36 -4.27
C GLU A 24 -7.47 2.83 -2.84
N CYS A 25 -7.57 3.71 -1.85
CA CYS A 25 -7.70 3.30 -0.45
C CYS A 25 -9.14 3.50 0.04
N SER A 26 -9.78 2.40 0.45
CA SER A 26 -11.16 2.41 0.97
C SER A 26 -11.21 2.53 2.49
N LYS A 27 -10.18 2.05 3.19
CA LYS A 27 -10.04 2.13 4.65
C LYS A 27 -8.56 2.18 5.03
N GLY A 28 -8.24 2.79 6.17
CA GLY A 28 -6.86 2.84 6.67
C GLY A 28 -6.06 4.08 6.27
N CYS A 29 -6.52 4.84 5.27
CA CYS A 29 -5.79 5.99 4.75
C CYS A 29 -6.59 7.30 4.84
N ASN A 30 -5.86 8.41 4.97
CA ASN A 30 -6.36 9.78 4.84
C ASN A 30 -6.42 10.24 3.36
N TYR A 31 -5.93 9.41 2.44
CA TYR A 31 -6.05 9.61 0.99
C TYR A 31 -6.98 8.57 0.38
N SER A 32 -7.68 8.95 -0.69
CA SER A 32 -8.48 8.02 -1.48
C SER A 32 -7.73 7.44 -2.68
N TYR A 33 -6.68 8.14 -3.16
CA TYR A 33 -6.02 7.84 -4.43
C TYR A 33 -4.53 8.20 -4.41
N LEU A 34 -3.68 7.26 -4.84
CA LEU A 34 -2.26 7.50 -5.15
C LEU A 34 -1.91 6.87 -6.51
N SER A 35 -1.01 7.53 -7.24
CA SER A 35 -0.51 7.05 -8.52
C SER A 35 0.99 7.22 -8.59
N PHE A 36 1.70 6.14 -8.90
CA PHE A 36 3.16 6.13 -9.02
C PHE A 36 3.56 5.93 -10.48
N ASP A 37 4.44 6.80 -10.98
CA ASP A 37 5.22 6.54 -12.19
C ASP A 37 6.36 5.54 -11.90
N ALA A 38 6.98 4.99 -12.95
CA ALA A 38 7.79 3.78 -12.83
C ALA A 38 9.15 3.99 -12.09
N HIS A 39 9.57 2.95 -11.35
CA HIS A 39 10.87 2.77 -10.67
C HIS A 39 11.12 3.59 -9.41
N ARG A 40 10.16 3.60 -8.48
CA ARG A 40 10.37 4.14 -7.14
C ARG A 40 10.31 3.06 -6.08
N LYS A 41 11.14 3.24 -5.06
CA LYS A 41 11.07 2.54 -3.77
C LYS A 41 10.64 3.59 -2.76
N VAL A 42 9.46 3.45 -2.15
CA VAL A 42 8.93 4.40 -1.17
C VAL A 42 8.25 3.65 -0.03
N VAL A 43 8.21 4.25 1.15
CA VAL A 43 7.42 3.77 2.28
C VAL A 43 6.08 4.49 2.27
N LEU A 44 5.00 3.74 2.47
CA LEU A 44 3.63 4.23 2.50
C LEU A 44 3.05 4.08 3.90
N ASN A 45 2.34 5.10 4.37
CA ASN A 45 1.56 5.12 5.61
C ASN A 45 0.14 5.65 5.35
N GLU A 46 -0.64 5.91 6.41
CA GLU A 46 -1.99 6.47 6.30
C GLU A 46 -2.05 7.84 5.60
N ASN A 47 -0.94 8.59 5.55
CA ASN A 47 -0.85 9.94 4.99
C ASN A 47 -0.22 9.99 3.58
N ALA A 48 -0.01 8.83 2.95
CA ALA A 48 0.66 8.60 1.67
C ALA A 48 2.15 8.22 1.80
N MET A 49 3.09 9.01 1.26
CA MET A 49 4.52 8.65 1.30
C MET A 49 5.15 9.15 2.59
N ALA A 50 5.72 8.23 3.36
CA ALA A 50 6.51 8.54 4.55
C ALA A 50 7.98 8.78 4.17
N ASN A 51 8.60 9.78 4.78
CA ASN A 51 10.02 10.07 4.75
C ASN A 51 10.60 9.98 6.17
N LEU A 52 10.91 8.76 6.59
CA LEU A 52 11.41 8.47 7.94
C LEU A 52 12.74 9.18 8.26
N GLU A 53 13.56 9.50 7.25
CA GLU A 53 14.82 10.25 7.45
C GLU A 53 14.57 11.71 7.80
N LYS A 54 13.56 12.33 7.16
CA LYS A 54 13.21 13.74 7.39
C LYS A 54 12.23 13.93 8.53
N ASN A 55 11.38 12.94 8.79
CA ASN A 55 10.36 12.97 9.81
C ASN A 55 10.26 11.62 10.54
N PRO A 56 11.11 11.40 11.55
CA PRO A 56 11.11 10.14 12.32
C PRO A 56 9.78 9.85 13.02
N ASP A 57 8.96 10.88 13.30
CA ASP A 57 7.67 10.68 13.96
C ASP A 57 6.69 9.85 13.12
N GLU A 58 6.91 9.74 11.81
CA GLU A 58 6.13 8.86 10.92
C GLU A 58 6.34 7.37 11.23
N GLU A 59 7.35 7.00 12.04
CA GLU A 59 7.45 5.65 12.60
C GLU A 59 6.24 5.29 13.48
N ASN A 60 5.55 6.29 14.03
CA ASN A 60 4.35 6.10 14.85
C ASN A 60 3.09 5.85 14.02
N SER A 61 3.17 5.82 12.69
CA SER A 61 2.04 5.52 11.80
C SER A 61 1.35 4.19 12.10
N ASN A 62 0.07 4.11 11.73
CA ASN A 62 -0.75 2.92 11.97
C ASN A 62 -0.24 1.73 11.16
N PHE A 63 0.25 2.00 9.94
CA PHE A 63 0.93 1.03 9.12
C PHE A 63 2.12 1.66 8.39
N LEU A 64 3.08 0.81 8.03
CA LEU A 64 4.18 1.14 7.15
C LEU A 64 4.32 0.01 6.14
N VAL A 65 4.21 0.33 4.86
CA VAL A 65 4.38 -0.61 3.75
C VAL A 65 5.35 -0.03 2.74
N GLN A 66 6.41 -0.75 2.43
CA GLN A 66 7.34 -0.35 1.39
C GLN A 66 6.87 -0.85 0.03
N TYR A 67 6.57 0.10 -0.86
CA TYR A 67 6.33 -0.18 -2.28
C TYR A 67 7.63 -0.16 -3.07
N SER A 68 7.76 -1.09 -4.00
CA SER A 68 8.77 -1.04 -5.05
C SER A 68 8.25 -1.63 -6.35
N LYS A 69 8.80 -1.20 -7.49
CA LYS A 69 8.43 -1.72 -8.81
C LYS A 69 9.67 -2.14 -9.60
N ARG A 70 9.66 -3.37 -10.11
CA ARG A 70 10.70 -3.94 -10.98
C ARG A 70 10.06 -4.49 -12.25
N GLY A 71 10.24 -3.78 -13.37
CA GLY A 71 9.63 -4.14 -14.65
C GLY A 71 8.10 -4.19 -14.55
N ASN A 72 7.54 -5.38 -14.79
CA ASN A 72 6.10 -5.63 -14.73
C ASN A 72 5.61 -6.11 -13.35
N GLN A 73 6.47 -6.16 -12.34
CA GLN A 73 6.07 -6.57 -11.00
C GLN A 73 6.14 -5.40 -10.02
N ILE A 74 5.21 -5.37 -9.09
CA ILE A 74 5.31 -4.55 -7.88
C ILE A 74 5.50 -5.48 -6.69
N ASN A 75 6.31 -5.03 -5.74
CA ASN A 75 6.48 -5.68 -4.45
C ASN A 75 6.04 -4.73 -3.34
N LEU A 76 5.22 -5.24 -2.44
CA LEU A 76 4.81 -4.58 -1.21
C LEU A 76 5.44 -5.35 -0.07
N GLU A 77 6.24 -4.68 0.74
CA GLU A 77 6.84 -5.25 1.94
C GLU A 77 6.18 -4.61 3.16
N GLY A 78 5.57 -5.44 4.01
CA GLY A 78 4.96 -5.01 5.25
C GLY A 78 6.03 -4.77 6.31
N ILE A 79 6.14 -3.53 6.79
CA ILE A 79 7.08 -3.12 7.85
C ILE A 79 6.35 -3.06 9.20
N LYS A 80 5.15 -2.48 9.22
CA LYS A 80 4.33 -2.28 10.43
C LYS A 80 2.85 -2.29 10.09
N GLY A 81 2.01 -2.76 11.01
CA GLY A 81 0.56 -2.58 10.94
C GLY A 81 -0.17 -3.42 9.88
N VAL A 82 0.51 -4.40 9.27
CA VAL A 82 -0.05 -5.40 8.35
C VAL A 82 0.45 -6.78 8.75
N ASP A 83 -0.35 -7.82 8.53
CA ASP A 83 -0.04 -9.19 8.98
C ASP A 83 0.84 -9.95 7.98
N TRP A 84 1.04 -9.39 6.79
CA TRP A 84 1.82 -9.99 5.72
C TRP A 84 3.19 -9.34 5.59
N LYS A 85 4.21 -10.16 5.28
CA LYS A 85 5.58 -9.68 5.09
C LYS A 85 5.85 -9.19 3.67
N ASN A 86 5.40 -9.94 2.66
CA ASN A 86 5.61 -9.59 1.25
C ASN A 86 4.40 -9.97 0.41
N ILE A 87 4.01 -9.08 -0.50
CA ILE A 87 3.03 -9.33 -1.56
C ILE A 87 3.66 -8.91 -2.89
N THR A 88 3.64 -9.81 -3.87
CA THR A 88 4.06 -9.52 -5.23
C THR A 88 2.88 -9.57 -6.18
N LEU A 89 2.66 -8.49 -6.93
CA LEU A 89 1.63 -8.44 -7.97
C LEU A 89 2.28 -8.26 -9.34
N THR A 90 1.74 -8.97 -10.33
CA THR A 90 2.14 -8.81 -11.73
C THR A 90 1.18 -7.85 -12.43
N ARG A 91 1.75 -6.90 -13.16
CA ARG A 91 1.04 -5.90 -13.95
C ARG A 91 0.09 -6.59 -14.92
N ASP A 92 -1.18 -6.31 -14.73
CA ASP A 92 -2.26 -6.75 -15.59
C ASP A 92 -3.19 -5.55 -15.79
N LEU A 93 -3.25 -5.05 -17.03
CA LEU A 93 -4.04 -3.87 -17.39
C LEU A 93 -5.55 -4.16 -17.40
N LYS A 94 -5.96 -5.43 -17.29
CA LYS A 94 -7.36 -5.87 -17.28
C LYS A 94 -7.79 -6.33 -15.90
N SER A 95 -7.05 -6.00 -14.85
CA SER A 95 -7.39 -6.47 -13.51
C SER A 95 -7.16 -5.43 -12.43
N LYS A 96 -7.92 -5.58 -11.36
CA LYS A 96 -7.72 -4.94 -10.06
C LYS A 96 -7.39 -5.99 -9.01
N TYR A 97 -6.56 -5.62 -8.05
CA TYR A 97 -6.18 -6.44 -6.91
C TYR A 97 -6.66 -5.75 -5.64
N TYR A 98 -7.59 -6.38 -4.94
CA TYR A 98 -7.93 -5.99 -3.58
C TYR A 98 -6.94 -6.64 -2.62
N ILE A 99 -6.40 -5.85 -1.69
CA ILE A 99 -5.51 -6.29 -0.61
C ILE A 99 -5.99 -5.63 0.68
N ASN A 100 -6.10 -6.42 1.76
CA ASN A 100 -6.39 -5.88 3.08
C ASN A 100 -5.22 -6.08 4.06
N GLN A 101 -5.41 -5.59 5.28
CA GLN A 101 -4.42 -5.65 6.36
C GLN A 101 -3.96 -7.08 6.71
N THR A 102 -4.86 -8.07 6.60
CA THR A 102 -4.56 -9.47 6.92
C THR A 102 -3.84 -10.20 5.78
N GLY A 103 -3.76 -9.58 4.61
CA GLY A 103 -3.07 -10.14 3.43
C GLY A 103 -3.99 -10.97 2.55
N GLU A 104 -5.30 -10.87 2.72
CA GLU A 104 -6.26 -11.43 1.77
C GLU A 104 -6.13 -10.69 0.44
N ILE A 105 -5.94 -11.45 -0.64
CA ILE A 105 -5.82 -10.91 -2.00
C ILE A 105 -6.96 -11.43 -2.86
N ARG A 106 -7.73 -10.51 -3.45
CA ARG A 106 -8.74 -10.86 -4.47
C ARG A 106 -8.41 -10.16 -5.78
N LYS A 107 -8.39 -10.93 -6.87
CA LYS A 107 -8.19 -10.39 -8.22
C LYS A 107 -9.52 -10.36 -8.95
N THR A 108 -9.87 -9.20 -9.52
CA THR A 108 -11.09 -9.03 -10.32
C THR A 108 -10.72 -8.53 -11.72
N THR A 109 -11.35 -9.09 -12.74
CA THR A 109 -11.20 -8.65 -14.14
C THR A 109 -12.07 -7.41 -14.39
N LEU A 110 -11.51 -6.43 -15.11
CA LEU A 110 -12.17 -5.18 -15.51
C LEU A 110 -13.06 -5.35 -16.73
#